data_AF-A0A8T7H2F1-F1
#
_entry.id   AF-A0A8T7H2F1-F1
#
_cell.length_a   1.000
_cell.length_b   1.000
_cell.length_c   1.000
_cell.angle_alpha   90.00
_cell.angle_beta   90.00
_cell.angle_gamma   90.00
#
_symmetry.space_group_name_H-M   'P 1'
#
loop_
_entity.id
_entity.type
_entity.pdbx_description
1 polymer ?
#
loop_
_entity_poly.entity_id
_entity_poly.type
_entity_poly.pdbx_seq_one_letter_code
_entity_poly.pdbx_strand_id
1 'polypeptide(L)'
;MDVSRLKYRVEVLGDSSKITRYGPFNEQKAREFFEVEESFGGTARIVRLEEGIQRRWEVLAECGDWDRHERGSRVKKAEVHP
;
A
#
# COMPACT_ATOMS: atom_id res chain seq x y z
N MET A 1 18.14 -10.79 12.27
CA MET A 1 17.00 -10.59 11.35
C MET A 1 17.52 -10.77 9.94
N ASP A 2 16.95 -11.71 9.19
CA ASP A 2 17.35 -11.98 7.80
C ASP A 2 16.77 -10.90 6.88
N VAL A 3 17.63 -10.05 6.31
CA VAL A 3 17.23 -8.95 5.41
C VAL A 3 16.51 -9.50 4.17
N SER A 4 16.76 -10.77 3.81
CA SER A 4 16.09 -11.51 2.73
C SER A 4 14.58 -11.68 2.92
N ARG A 5 14.07 -11.45 4.14
CA ARG A 5 12.62 -11.51 4.45
C ARG A 5 11.94 -10.15 4.41
N LEU A 6 12.68 -9.06 4.17
CA LEU A 6 12.14 -7.70 4.10
C LEU A 6 11.48 -7.42 2.74
N LYS A 7 10.46 -8.20 2.39
CA LYS A 7 9.74 -8.10 1.11
C LYS A 7 8.39 -7.39 1.24
N TYR A 8 8.01 -6.97 2.45
CA TYR A 8 6.70 -6.41 2.73
C TYR A 8 6.82 -4.90 2.90
N ARG A 9 5.78 -4.17 2.51
CA ARG A 9 5.61 -2.73 2.80
C ARG A 9 4.16 -2.49 3.16
N VAL A 10 3.91 -1.46 3.94
CA VAL A 10 2.55 -0.98 4.23
C VAL A 10 2.37 0.34 3.50
N GLU A 11 1.34 0.43 2.67
CA GLU A 11 0.90 1.67 2.06
C GLU A 11 -0.26 2.23 2.87
N VAL A 12 -0.16 3.48 3.29
CA VAL A 12 -1.21 4.20 4.03
C VAL A 12 -1.69 5.36 3.17
N LEU A 13 -2.99 5.44 2.95
CA LEU A 13 -3.63 6.55 2.27
C LEU A 13 -3.98 7.63 3.30
N GLY A 14 -3.28 8.76 3.24
CA GLY A 14 -3.60 9.93 4.05
C GLY A 14 -4.67 10.83 3.41
N ASP A 15 -5.28 11.72 4.20
CA ASP A 15 -6.34 12.66 3.79
C ASP A 15 -6.03 13.48 2.54
N SER A 16 -4.74 13.77 2.30
CA SER A 16 -4.29 14.53 1.12
C SER A 16 -4.21 13.70 -0.17
N SER A 17 -4.81 12.50 -0.20
CA SER A 17 -4.67 11.52 -1.29
C SER A 17 -3.21 11.15 -1.58
N LYS A 18 -2.33 11.29 -0.58
CA LYS A 18 -0.93 10.88 -0.66
C LYS A 18 -0.82 9.48 -0.06
N ILE A 19 -0.22 8.58 -0.84
CA ILE A 19 0.14 7.24 -0.36
C ILE A 19 1.51 7.34 0.31
N THR A 20 1.53 7.15 1.63
CA THR A 20 2.76 7.00 2.41
C THR A 20 3.15 5.54 2.42
N ARG A 21 4.41 5.23 2.10
CA ARG A 21 4.91 3.85 2.02
C ARG A 21 5.90 3.59 3.14
N TYR A 22 5.57 2.64 4.01
CA TYR A 22 6.39 2.23 5.14
C TYR A 22 7.06 0.89 4.87
N GLY A 23 8.34 0.79 5.21
CA GLY A 23 9.15 -0.42 5.07
C GLY A 23 10.49 -0.17 4.38
N PRO A 24 11.18 -1.22 3.93
CA PRO A 24 10.72 -2.61 3.87
C PRO A 24 10.65 -3.31 5.24
N PHE A 25 9.68 -4.21 5.40
CA PHE A 25 9.37 -4.98 6.60
C PHE A 25 9.34 -6.48 6.31
N ASN A 26 9.46 -7.28 7.37
CA ASN A 26 9.05 -8.69 7.32
C ASN A 26 7.51 -8.80 7.43
N GLU A 27 6.96 -9.98 7.18
CA GLU A 27 5.51 -10.21 7.20
C GLU A 27 4.87 -9.84 8.56
N GLN A 28 5.47 -10.30 9.65
CA GLN A 28 4.96 -10.08 11.01
C GLN A 28 4.85 -8.58 11.32
N LYS A 29 5.94 -7.82 11.09
CA LYS A 29 5.99 -6.38 11.35
C LYS A 29 5.07 -5.58 10.42
N ALA A 30 4.93 -6.00 9.16
CA ALA A 30 3.99 -5.37 8.25
C ALA A 30 2.54 -5.57 8.72
N ARG A 31 2.22 -6.75 9.24
CA ARG A 31 0.90 -7.08 9.78
C ARG A 31 0.60 -6.34 11.08
N GLU A 32 1.56 -6.27 11.99
CA GLU A 32 1.43 -5.47 13.23
C GLU A 32 1.15 -4.00 12.90
N PHE A 33 1.89 -3.42 11.96
CA PHE A 33 1.67 -2.03 11.55
C PHE A 33 0.30 -1.82 10.91
N PHE A 34 -0.10 -2.74 10.02
CA PHE A 34 -1.41 -2.69 9.37
C PHE A 34 -2.57 -2.77 10.38
N GLU A 35 -2.48 -3.67 11.36
CA GLU A 35 -3.51 -3.84 12.39
C GLU A 35 -3.65 -2.58 13.26
N VAL A 36 -2.54 -1.90 13.54
CA VAL A 36 -2.55 -0.60 14.23
C VAL A 36 -3.30 0.45 13.39
N GLU A 37 -2.95 0.62 12.11
CA GLU A 37 -3.62 1.60 11.25
C GLU A 37 -5.11 1.30 11.06
N GLU A 38 -5.48 0.03 10.92
CA GLU A 38 -6.87 -0.43 10.86
C GLU A 38 -7.65 -0.07 12.13
N SER A 39 -7.06 -0.28 13.31
CA SER A 39 -7.66 0.05 14.60
C SER A 39 -7.92 1.56 14.77
N PHE A 40 -7.07 2.40 14.17
CA PHE A 40 -7.28 3.84 14.12
C PHE A 40 -8.30 4.30 13.05
N GLY A 41 -8.90 3.37 12.30
CA GLY A 41 -9.82 3.66 11.21
C GLY A 41 -9.14 4.25 9.97
N GLY A 42 -7.82 4.04 9.85
CA GLY A 42 -7.02 4.47 8.71
C GLY A 42 -7.31 3.64 7.46
N THR A 43 -6.88 4.16 6.31
CA THR A 43 -6.88 3.40 5.04
C THR A 43 -5.47 2.88 4.78
N ALA A 44 -5.25 1.59 4.99
CA ALA A 44 -3.94 0.94 4.92
C ALA A 44 -4.00 -0.32 4.05
N ARG A 45 -2.88 -0.72 3.44
CA ARG A 45 -2.75 -2.02 2.75
C ARG A 45 -1.34 -2.56 2.86
N ILE A 46 -1.22 -3.87 2.99
CA ILE A 46 0.05 -4.59 2.97
C ILE A 46 0.34 -4.98 1.53
N VAL A 47 1.52 -4.62 1.04
CA VAL A 47 2.04 -5.07 -0.25
C VAL A 47 3.28 -5.92 -0.07
N ARG A 48 3.40 -6.97 -0.88
CA ARG A 48 4.57 -7.85 -0.93
C ARG A 48 5.25 -7.72 -2.28
N LEU A 49 6.58 -7.62 -2.25
CA LEU A 49 7.43 -7.67 -3.42
C LEU A 49 7.59 -9.13 -3.85
N GLU A 50 7.06 -9.45 -5.03
CA GLU A 50 7.35 -10.70 -5.70
C GLU A 50 8.71 -10.61 -6.42
N GLU A 51 9.59 -11.56 -6.12
CA GLU A 51 10.85 -11.74 -6.83
C GLU A 51 10.63 -12.70 -8.02
N GLY A 52 10.02 -12.17 -9.08
CA GLY A 52 9.91 -12.82 -10.38
C GLY A 52 10.65 -12.04 -11.47
N ILE A 53 10.42 -12.40 -12.74
CA ILE A 53 11.00 -11.73 -13.93
C ILE A 53 10.63 -10.23 -13.97
N GLN A 54 9.51 -9.85 -13.37
CA GLN A 54 9.11 -8.46 -13.14
C GLN A 54 8.90 -8.23 -11.64
N ARG A 55 9.51 -7.16 -11.11
CA ARG A 55 9.27 -6.69 -9.73
C ARG A 55 7.85 -6.16 -9.62
N ARG A 56 6.91 -7.00 -9.19
CA ARG A 56 5.51 -6.63 -8.97
C ARG A 56 5.24 -6.56 -7.46
N TRP A 57 4.44 -5.57 -7.08
CA TRP A 57 3.91 -5.44 -5.73
C TRP A 57 2.51 -6.01 -5.72
N GLU A 58 2.32 -7.09 -4.98
CA GLU A 58 1.01 -7.73 -4.79
C GLU A 58 0.40 -7.25 -3.48
N VAL A 59 -0.88 -6.88 -3.51
CA VAL A 59 -1.63 -6.50 -2.30
C VAL A 59 -2.06 -7.79 -1.59
N LEU A 60 -1.65 -7.94 -0.33
CA LEU A 60 -1.97 -9.11 0.50
C LEU A 60 -3.17 -8.87 1.41
N ALA A 61 -3.32 -7.64 1.91
CA ALA A 61 -4.41 -7.24 2.78
C ALA A 61 -4.66 -5.75 2.58
N GLU A 62 -5.91 -5.33 2.64
CA GLU A 62 -6.32 -3.93 2.54
C GLU A 62 -7.44 -3.64 3.54
N CYS A 63 -7.44 -2.41 4.05
CA CYS A 63 -8.47 -1.86 4.91
C CYS A 63 -8.73 -0.40 4.52
N GLY A 64 -9.97 0.05 4.71
CA GLY A 64 -10.42 1.38 4.32
C GLY A 64 -10.77 1.51 2.83
N ASP A 65 -11.07 2.73 2.40
CA ASP A 65 -11.59 2.99 1.05
C ASP A 65 -10.46 3.32 0.07
N TRP A 66 -9.89 2.29 -0.55
CA TRP A 66 -8.88 2.42 -1.60
C TRP A 66 -9.49 2.74 -2.98
N ASP A 67 -10.70 2.27 -3.23
CA ASP A 67 -11.38 2.37 -4.52
C ASP A 67 -11.64 3.84 -4.93
N ARG A 68 -12.00 4.72 -3.98
CA ARG A 68 -12.14 6.16 -4.24
C ARG A 68 -10.82 6.81 -4.66
N HIS A 69 -9.69 6.36 -4.12
CA HIS A 69 -8.38 6.86 -4.50
C HIS A 69 -7.98 6.38 -5.91
N GLU A 70 -8.19 5.09 -6.20
CA GLU A 70 -7.86 4.51 -7.51
C GLU A 70 -8.74 5.10 -8.63
N ARG A 71 -10.02 5.34 -8.37
CA ARG A 71 -10.89 6.09 -9.28
C ARG A 71 -10.45 7.54 -9.47
N GLY A 72 -10.10 8.26 -8.39
CA GLY A 72 -9.62 9.64 -8.45
C GLY A 72 -8.33 9.83 -9.26
N SER A 73 -7.42 8.85 -9.21
CA SER A 73 -6.19 8.82 -10.02
C SER A 73 -6.48 8.64 -11.52
N ARG A 74 -7.57 7.93 -11.86
CA ARG A 74 -7.99 7.74 -13.26
C ARG A 74 -8.63 8.99 -13.86
N VAL A 75 -9.32 9.82 -13.06
CA VAL A 75 -9.94 11.06 -13.56
C VAL A 75 -8.91 12.13 -13.92
N LYS A 76 -7.76 12.17 -13.22
CA LYS A 76 -6.67 13.13 -13.55
C LYS A 76 -5.88 12.81 -14.82
N LYS A 77 -6.15 11.69 -15.51
CA LYS A 77 -5.57 11.37 -16.83
C LYS A 77 -6.52 11.59 -18.01
N ALA A 78 -7.74 12.10 -17.76
CA ALA A 78 -8.74 12.30 -18.80
C ALA A 78 -8.99 13.77 -19.16
N GLU A 79 -8.13 14.70 -18.75
CA GLU A 79 -8.19 16.10 -19.21
C GLU A 79 -6.85 16.51 -19.82
N VAL A 80 -6.57 15.96 -21.01
CA VAL A 80 -5.72 16.61 -22.01
C VAL A 80 -6.65 17.06 -23.13
N HIS A 81 -6.94 18.36 -23.07
CA HIS A 81 -7.45 19.29 -24.08
C HIS A 81 -7.59 18.83 -25.54
N PRO A 82 -8.63 19.30 -26.24
CA PRO A 82 -8.47 20.04 -27.50
C PRO A 82 -8.20 21.54 -27.27
#